data_AF-A0ABD7WRU3-F1
#
_entry.id   AF-A0ABD7WRU3-F1
#
_cell.length_a   1.000
_cell.length_b   1.000
_cell.length_c   1.000
_cell.angle_alpha   90.00
_cell.angle_beta   90.00
_cell.angle_gamma   90.00
#
_symmetry.space_group_name_H-M   'P 1'
#
loop_
_entity.id
_entity.type
_entity.pdbx_description
1 polymer ?
#
loop_
_entity_poly.entity_id
_entity_poly.type
_entity_poly.pdbx_seq_one_letter_code
_entity_poly.pdbx_strand_id
1 'polypeptide(L)'
;MNSFIKESIKSLDTQLDIIQTCISRLADDDIWKKFRQETNSIGNLCLHLAGSEYAFIVSIIGGKPFIRQRSKEFTDNRVMDSEQLIENLILTRQQSKEVIANFDFNDLEKSIQMPSTTSTLIPEPGKVQSCLSVILYAVEHYAYHTGQIVYMTKLLQMKNEHILKWRH
;
A
#
# COMPACT_ATOMS: atom_id res chain seq x y z
N MET A 1 12.33 16.04 11.84
CA MET A 1 11.79 15.29 10.69
C MET A 1 11.53 16.25 9.55
N ASN A 2 12.06 15.94 8.36
CA ASN A 2 11.84 16.72 7.12
C ASN A 2 10.33 16.84 6.83
N SER A 3 9.89 17.99 6.29
CA SER A 3 8.45 18.25 6.02
C SER A 3 7.86 17.29 5.00
N PHE A 4 8.60 16.93 3.95
CA PHE A 4 8.17 15.93 2.97
C PHE A 4 7.92 14.59 3.66
N ILE A 5 8.90 14.07 4.41
CA ILE A 5 8.77 12.81 5.17
C ILE A 5 7.58 12.85 6.12
N LYS A 6 7.42 13.95 6.87
CA LYS A 6 6.29 14.12 7.80
C LYS A 6 4.95 13.98 7.09
N GLU A 7 4.77 14.68 5.97
CA GLU A 7 3.50 14.66 5.23
C GLU A 7 3.31 13.33 4.47
N SER A 8 4.37 12.69 3.97
CA SER A 8 4.30 11.36 3.37
C SER A 8 3.83 10.31 4.38
N ILE A 9 4.42 10.28 5.58
CA ILE A 9 4.01 9.37 6.65
C ILE A 9 2.56 9.62 7.04
N LYS A 10 2.18 10.88 7.26
CA LYS A 10 0.80 11.24 7.61
C LYS A 10 -0.20 10.85 6.53
N SER A 11 0.14 11.07 5.26
CA SER A 11 -0.71 10.70 4.12
C SER A 11 -0.92 9.19 4.07
N LEU A 12 0.18 8.43 4.11
CA LEU A 12 0.15 6.98 4.16
C LEU A 12 -0.70 6.49 5.33
N ASP A 13 -0.52 7.03 6.53
CA ASP A 13 -1.28 6.64 7.73
C ASP A 13 -2.77 6.89 7.58
N THR A 14 -3.12 8.06 7.04
CA THR A 14 -4.52 8.40 6.74
C THR A 14 -5.14 7.37 5.80
N GLN A 15 -4.42 6.91 4.78
CA GLN A 15 -4.92 5.88 3.87
C GLN A 15 -5.09 4.53 4.59
N LEU A 16 -4.15 4.14 5.45
CA LEU A 16 -4.24 2.90 6.23
C LEU A 16 -5.46 2.92 7.17
N ASP A 17 -5.73 4.04 7.85
CA ASP A 17 -6.91 4.21 8.71
C ASP A 17 -8.22 4.05 7.92
N ILE A 18 -8.27 4.59 6.70
CA ILE A 18 -9.42 4.45 5.80
C ILE A 18 -9.61 2.98 5.40
N ILE A 19 -8.54 2.27 5.05
CA ILE A 19 -8.60 0.85 4.68
C ILE A 19 -9.06 0.00 5.86
N GLN A 20 -8.52 0.23 7.07
CA GLN A 20 -8.97 -0.46 8.28
C GLN A 20 -10.47 -0.26 8.52
N THR A 21 -10.95 0.98 8.36
CA THR A 21 -12.38 1.30 8.45
C THR A 21 -13.18 0.51 7.41
N CYS A 22 -12.69 0.41 6.17
CA CYS A 22 -13.34 -0.36 5.11
C CYS A 22 -13.44 -1.85 5.46
N ILE A 23 -12.32 -2.47 5.85
CA ILE A 23 -12.25 -3.89 6.22
C ILE A 23 -13.20 -4.19 7.39
N SER A 24 -13.22 -3.34 8.43
CA SER A 24 -14.05 -3.54 9.61
C SER A 24 -15.57 -3.54 9.36
N ARG A 25 -16.01 -3.09 8.18
CA ARG A 25 -17.44 -2.99 7.79
C ARG A 25 -17.93 -4.17 6.96
N LEU A 26 -17.03 -5.06 6.56
CA LEU A 26 -17.33 -6.15 5.65
C LEU A 26 -17.07 -7.50 6.34
N ALA A 27 -17.84 -8.51 5.94
CA ALA A 27 -17.49 -9.88 6.26
C ALA A 27 -16.29 -10.34 5.41
N ASP A 28 -15.53 -11.32 5.89
CA ASP A 28 -14.39 -11.88 5.15
C ASP A 28 -14.77 -12.33 3.73
N ASP A 29 -15.95 -12.94 3.56
CA ASP A 29 -16.43 -13.36 2.23
C ASP A 29 -16.55 -12.18 1.26
N ASP A 30 -16.97 -10.99 1.74
CA ASP A 30 -17.08 -9.78 0.93
C ASP A 30 -15.70 -9.15 0.66
N ILE A 31 -14.77 -9.21 1.60
CA ILE A 31 -13.39 -8.73 1.43
C ILE A 31 -12.70 -9.46 0.27
N TRP A 32 -12.92 -10.76 0.17
CA TRP A 32 -12.30 -11.63 -0.84
C TRP A 32 -13.11 -11.76 -2.14
N LYS A 33 -14.28 -11.13 -2.19
CA LYS A 33 -15.16 -11.17 -3.36
C LYS A 33 -14.56 -10.42 -4.55
N LYS A 34 -14.50 -11.10 -5.69
CA LYS A 34 -14.21 -10.51 -7.00
C LYS A 34 -15.53 -10.24 -7.72
N PHE A 35 -15.73 -9.04 -8.25
CA PHE A 35 -16.95 -8.69 -9.00
C PHE A 35 -16.97 -9.32 -10.40
N ARG A 36 -15.80 -9.53 -11.00
CA ARG A 36 -15.57 -10.33 -12.21
C ARG A 36 -14.25 -11.09 -12.08
N GLN A 37 -14.10 -12.15 -12.85
CA GLN A 37 -12.91 -13.01 -12.81
C GLN A 37 -11.59 -12.23 -12.95
N GLU A 38 -11.56 -11.23 -13.84
CA GLU A 38 -10.38 -10.39 -14.11
C GLU A 38 -10.21 -9.21 -13.14
N THR A 39 -11.06 -9.08 -12.12
CA THR A 39 -10.93 -8.00 -11.11
C THR A 39 -10.24 -8.46 -9.84
N ASN A 40 -9.64 -7.51 -9.13
CA ASN A 40 -9.09 -7.74 -7.79
C ASN A 40 -10.20 -7.62 -6.73
N SER A 41 -10.08 -8.42 -5.66
CA SER A 41 -10.85 -8.23 -4.43
C SER A 41 -10.22 -7.16 -3.52
N ILE A 42 -10.91 -6.74 -2.47
CA ILE A 42 -10.32 -5.85 -1.44
C ILE A 42 -9.12 -6.54 -0.79
N GLY A 43 -9.23 -7.85 -0.49
CA GLY A 43 -8.13 -8.65 0.03
C GLY A 43 -6.91 -8.63 -0.89
N ASN A 44 -7.09 -8.80 -2.20
CA ASN A 44 -5.99 -8.71 -3.18
C ASN A 44 -5.33 -7.33 -3.19
N LEU A 45 -6.13 -6.26 -3.16
CA LEU A 45 -5.59 -4.90 -3.12
C LEU A 45 -4.80 -4.62 -1.82
N CYS A 46 -5.24 -5.16 -0.69
CA CYS A 46 -4.52 -5.03 0.57
C CYS A 46 -3.19 -5.81 0.58
N LEU A 47 -3.19 -7.05 0.08
CA LEU A 47 -1.94 -7.81 -0.12
C LEU A 47 -0.98 -7.06 -1.04
N HIS A 48 -1.51 -6.49 -2.12
CA HIS A 48 -0.75 -5.70 -3.07
C HIS A 48 -0.13 -4.45 -2.43
N LEU A 49 -0.89 -3.73 -1.61
CA LEU A 49 -0.41 -2.54 -0.90
C LEU A 49 0.71 -2.88 0.08
N ALA A 50 0.53 -3.91 0.92
CA ALA A 50 1.57 -4.38 1.82
C ALA A 50 2.84 -4.81 1.06
N GLY A 51 2.69 -5.63 0.02
CA GLY A 51 3.81 -6.08 -0.81
C GLY A 51 4.53 -4.93 -1.53
N SER A 52 3.78 -3.96 -2.05
CA SER A 52 4.33 -2.79 -2.73
C SER A 52 5.10 -1.90 -1.76
N GLU A 53 4.49 -1.51 -0.64
CA GLU A 53 5.12 -0.64 0.35
C GLU A 53 6.39 -1.27 0.94
N TYR A 54 6.33 -2.57 1.27
CA TYR A 54 7.51 -3.32 1.72
C TYR A 54 8.61 -3.28 0.66
N ALA A 55 8.29 -3.60 -0.59
CA ALA A 55 9.31 -3.66 -1.64
C ALA A 55 9.99 -2.30 -1.86
N PHE A 56 9.22 -1.22 -1.99
CA PHE A 56 9.79 0.09 -2.32
C PHE A 56 10.46 0.76 -1.13
N ILE A 57 9.82 0.76 0.03
CA ILE A 57 10.35 1.50 1.19
C ILE A 57 11.24 0.61 2.04
N VAL A 58 10.76 -0.57 2.45
CA VAL A 58 11.48 -1.40 3.41
C VAL A 58 12.71 -2.06 2.76
N SER A 59 12.54 -2.60 1.55
CA SER A 59 13.62 -3.31 0.85
C SER A 59 14.49 -2.39 0.00
N ILE A 60 13.92 -1.67 -0.97
CA ILE A 60 14.70 -0.89 -1.95
C ILE A 60 15.36 0.33 -1.28
N ILE A 61 14.61 1.14 -0.52
CA ILE A 61 15.18 2.27 0.22
C ILE A 61 15.91 1.80 1.48
N GLY A 62 15.27 0.94 2.29
CA GLY A 62 15.77 0.52 3.60
C GLY A 62 16.84 -0.58 3.58
N GLY A 63 17.17 -1.12 2.41
CA GLY A 63 18.20 -2.17 2.23
C GLY A 63 17.82 -3.52 2.86
N LYS A 64 16.55 -3.77 3.19
CA LYS A 64 16.11 -5.07 3.70
C LYS A 64 15.96 -6.09 2.56
N PRO A 65 15.99 -7.41 2.86
CA PRO A 65 15.84 -8.44 1.83
C PRO A 65 14.58 -8.26 0.98
N PHE A 66 14.70 -8.46 -0.33
CA PHE A 66 13.57 -8.40 -1.24
C PHE A 66 12.81 -9.74 -1.21
N ILE A 67 11.68 -9.77 -0.51
CA ILE A 67 10.87 -11.01 -0.31
C ILE A 67 9.51 -10.99 -1.02
N ARG A 68 9.22 -9.94 -1.80
CA ARG A 68 7.91 -9.73 -2.44
C ARG A 68 7.60 -10.81 -3.48
N GLN A 69 6.44 -11.45 -3.35
CA GLN A 69 5.91 -12.41 -4.33
C GLN A 69 4.72 -11.81 -5.07
N ARG A 70 5.01 -11.00 -6.10
CA ARG A 70 4.00 -10.15 -6.75
C ARG A 70 2.80 -10.91 -7.32
N SER A 71 3.01 -12.06 -7.94
CA SER A 71 1.93 -12.85 -8.53
C SER A 71 0.88 -13.25 -7.48
N LYS A 72 1.35 -13.62 -6.28
CA LYS A 72 0.50 -14.04 -5.17
C LYS A 72 -0.44 -12.94 -4.67
N GLU A 73 -0.05 -11.67 -4.76
CA GLU A 73 -0.90 -10.53 -4.39
C GLU A 73 -2.25 -10.54 -5.13
N PHE A 74 -2.31 -11.12 -6.33
CA PHE A 74 -3.52 -11.16 -7.17
C PHE A 74 -4.13 -12.56 -7.34
N THR A 75 -3.32 -13.62 -7.20
CA THR A 75 -3.79 -15.00 -7.33
C THR A 75 -4.28 -15.57 -6.00
N ASP A 76 -3.75 -15.10 -4.87
CA ASP A 76 -4.16 -15.59 -3.57
C ASP A 76 -5.63 -15.21 -3.30
N ASN A 77 -6.37 -16.15 -2.72
CA ASN A 77 -7.77 -15.98 -2.39
C ASN A 77 -8.03 -16.54 -0.99
N ARG A 78 -8.49 -15.69 -0.08
CA ARG A 78 -8.83 -16.04 1.30
C ARG A 78 -7.66 -16.69 2.06
N VAL A 79 -6.44 -16.20 1.83
CA VAL A 79 -5.23 -16.65 2.54
C VAL A 79 -5.07 -16.01 3.92
N MET A 80 -5.84 -14.95 4.19
CA MET A 80 -5.88 -14.22 5.46
C MET A 80 -7.33 -13.87 5.80
N ASP A 81 -7.69 -13.91 7.08
CA ASP A 81 -8.90 -13.24 7.57
C ASP A 81 -8.69 -11.71 7.65
N SER A 82 -9.75 -10.97 7.96
CA SER A 82 -9.71 -9.51 8.08
C SER A 82 -8.70 -9.00 9.12
N GLU A 83 -8.53 -9.68 10.25
CA GLU A 83 -7.60 -9.29 11.31
C GLU A 83 -6.15 -9.44 10.85
N GLN A 84 -5.81 -10.60 10.27
CA GLN A 84 -4.50 -10.89 9.69
C GLN A 84 -4.13 -9.92 8.57
N LEU A 85 -5.09 -9.55 7.73
CA LEU A 85 -4.92 -8.55 6.67
C LEU A 85 -4.56 -7.18 7.23
N ILE A 86 -5.27 -6.73 8.26
CA ILE A 86 -5.00 -5.47 8.95
C ILE A 86 -3.63 -5.51 9.62
N GLU A 87 -3.31 -6.59 10.34
CA GLU A 87 -2.02 -6.76 11.01
C GLU A 87 -0.86 -6.69 10.00
N ASN A 88 -0.98 -7.38 8.87
CA ASN A 88 0.06 -7.35 7.82
C ASN A 88 0.29 -5.93 7.26
N LEU A 89 -0.77 -5.15 7.04
CA LEU A 89 -0.68 -3.75 6.62
C LEU A 89 -0.01 -2.89 7.70
N ILE A 90 -0.39 -3.06 8.97
CA ILE A 90 0.18 -2.31 10.11
C ILE A 90 1.67 -2.61 10.26
N LEU A 91 2.06 -3.88 10.24
CA LEU A 91 3.45 -4.30 10.37
C LEU A 91 4.32 -3.73 9.23
N THR A 92 3.81 -3.80 8.00
CA THR A 92 4.49 -3.20 6.84
C THR A 92 4.66 -1.69 7.02
N ARG A 93 3.63 -0.99 7.49
CA ARG A 93 3.67 0.46 7.75
C ARG A 93 4.65 0.83 8.85
N GLN A 94 4.74 0.04 9.92
CA GLN A 94 5.71 0.28 10.99
C GLN A 94 7.13 0.20 10.45
N GLN A 95 7.44 -0.85 9.67
CA GLN A 95 8.75 -1.03 9.05
C GLN A 95 9.08 0.10 8.07
N SER A 96 8.12 0.53 7.24
CA SER A 96 8.35 1.60 6.27
C SER A 96 8.61 2.95 6.97
N LYS A 97 7.88 3.24 8.05
CA LYS A 97 8.10 4.42 8.91
C LYS A 97 9.48 4.41 9.52
N GLU A 98 9.91 3.28 10.10
CA GLU A 98 11.24 3.15 10.71
C GLU A 98 12.36 3.47 9.72
N VAL A 99 12.21 3.08 8.45
CA VAL A 99 13.17 3.37 7.39
C VAL A 99 13.27 4.87 7.11
N ILE A 100 12.15 5.56 6.92
CA ILE A 100 12.16 6.94 6.39
C ILE A 100 12.05 8.04 7.45
N ALA A 101 11.70 7.73 8.70
CA ALA A 101 11.39 8.73 9.74
C ALA A 101 12.54 9.73 10.01
N ASN A 102 13.78 9.28 9.83
CA ASN A 102 14.97 10.07 10.11
C ASN A 102 15.63 10.67 8.85
N PHE A 103 15.02 10.52 7.67
CA PHE A 103 15.59 11.04 6.43
C PHE A 103 15.67 12.57 6.46
N ASP A 104 16.83 13.08 6.05
CA ASP A 104 17.07 14.49 5.79
C ASP A 104 16.98 14.83 4.28
N PHE A 105 17.36 16.06 3.90
CA PHE A 105 17.34 16.48 2.50
C PHE A 105 18.32 15.67 1.62
N ASN A 106 19.50 15.35 2.13
CA ASN A 106 20.50 14.60 1.37
C ASN A 106 20.05 13.16 1.18
N ASP A 107 19.40 12.55 2.18
CA ASP A 107 18.82 11.21 2.05
C ASP A 107 17.77 11.15 0.95
N LEU A 108 16.94 12.19 0.81
CA LEU A 108 15.89 12.28 -0.20
C LEU A 108 16.44 12.33 -1.64
N GLU A 109 17.60 12.95 -1.84
CA GLU A 109 18.27 13.08 -3.14
C GLU A 109 19.15 11.87 -3.49
N LYS A 110 19.34 10.90 -2.57
CA LYS A 110 20.12 9.70 -2.84
C LYS A 110 19.55 8.95 -4.04
N SER A 111 20.44 8.66 -4.98
CA SER A 111 20.15 7.85 -6.15
C SER A 111 20.06 6.38 -5.78
N ILE A 112 18.95 5.76 -6.16
CA ILE A 112 18.64 4.34 -5.98
C ILE A 112 18.52 3.71 -7.36
N GLN A 113 19.24 2.60 -7.56
CA GLN A 113 19.09 1.79 -8.76
C GLN A 113 17.87 0.88 -8.62
N MET A 114 16.86 1.07 -9.47
CA MET A 114 15.69 0.20 -9.46
C MET A 114 16.04 -1.20 -9.98
N PRO A 115 15.57 -2.28 -9.32
CA PRO A 115 15.78 -3.64 -9.81
C PRO A 115 15.27 -3.81 -11.25
N SER A 116 16.03 -4.52 -12.09
CA SER A 116 15.69 -4.77 -13.50
C SER A 116 14.73 -5.95 -13.71
N THR A 117 14.62 -6.84 -12.72
CA THR A 117 13.84 -8.09 -12.79
C THR A 117 12.34 -7.90 -12.57
N THR A 118 11.92 -6.68 -12.27
CA THR A 118 10.55 -6.38 -11.86
C THR A 118 9.84 -5.65 -12.98
N SER A 119 9.35 -6.37 -13.98
CA SER A 119 8.73 -5.86 -15.23
C SER A 119 7.51 -4.94 -15.06
N THR A 120 7.07 -4.66 -13.83
CA THR A 120 5.90 -3.84 -13.54
C THR A 120 6.09 -2.90 -12.34
N LEU A 121 7.31 -2.53 -11.97
CA LEU A 121 7.47 -1.41 -11.02
C LEU A 121 7.18 -0.11 -11.78
N ILE A 122 6.31 0.70 -11.21
CA ILE A 122 6.43 2.14 -11.32
C ILE A 122 7.12 2.52 -10.00
N PRO A 123 8.18 3.33 -9.97
CA PRO A 123 8.94 3.90 -11.09
C PRO A 123 9.67 2.85 -11.95
N GLU A 124 10.01 3.24 -13.18
CA GLU A 124 10.49 2.35 -14.26
C GLU A 124 11.66 1.42 -13.84
N PRO A 125 11.59 0.12 -14.17
CA PRO A 125 12.65 -0.84 -13.84
C PRO A 125 13.99 -0.48 -14.49
N GLY A 126 15.08 -0.73 -13.79
CA GLY A 126 16.43 -0.48 -14.33
C GLY A 126 16.84 0.99 -14.45
N LYS A 127 15.97 1.95 -14.10
CA LYS A 127 16.33 3.37 -14.02
C LYS A 127 16.82 3.76 -12.63
N VAL A 128 17.65 4.79 -12.59
CA VAL A 128 18.02 5.48 -11.34
C VAL A 128 16.87 6.40 -10.94
N GLN A 129 16.52 6.35 -9.66
CA GLN A 129 15.46 7.16 -9.04
C GLN A 129 16.00 7.81 -7.77
N SER A 130 15.41 8.93 -7.33
CA SER A 130 15.73 9.47 -6.01
C SER A 130 14.88 8.79 -4.94
N CYS A 131 15.34 8.75 -3.68
CA CYS A 131 14.51 8.31 -2.57
C CYS A 131 13.17 9.08 -2.52
N LEU A 132 13.22 10.39 -2.80
CA LEU A 132 12.03 11.23 -2.88
C LEU A 132 11.03 10.71 -3.91
N SER A 133 11.46 10.40 -5.14
CA SER A 133 10.54 9.95 -6.19
C SER A 133 9.91 8.61 -5.85
N VAL A 134 10.67 7.70 -5.23
CA VAL A 134 10.17 6.39 -4.77
C VAL A 134 9.15 6.55 -3.63
N ILE A 135 9.41 7.43 -2.66
CA ILE A 135 8.47 7.71 -1.55
C ILE A 135 7.19 8.37 -2.08
N LEU A 136 7.31 9.34 -3.00
CA LEU A 136 6.16 10.01 -3.61
C LEU A 136 5.29 8.99 -4.37
N TYR A 137 5.91 8.12 -5.16
CA TYR A 137 5.21 7.03 -5.82
C TYR A 137 4.45 6.14 -4.82
N ALA A 138 5.10 5.75 -3.72
CA ALA A 138 4.44 4.91 -2.71
C ALA A 138 3.20 5.60 -2.13
N VAL A 139 3.26 6.92 -1.86
CA VAL A 139 2.10 7.70 -1.39
C VAL A 139 0.97 7.72 -2.42
N GLU A 140 1.28 8.04 -3.68
CA GLU A 140 0.29 8.13 -4.77
C GLU A 140 -0.38 6.78 -5.04
N HIS A 141 0.44 5.72 -5.13
CA HIS A 141 -0.01 4.35 -5.35
C HIS A 141 -0.93 3.88 -4.22
N TYR A 142 -0.57 4.18 -2.97
CA TYR A 142 -1.38 3.82 -1.82
C TYR A 142 -2.74 4.52 -1.84
N ALA A 143 -2.77 5.83 -2.13
CA ALA A 143 -4.00 6.60 -2.25
C ALA A 143 -4.90 6.09 -3.40
N TYR A 144 -4.30 5.77 -4.55
CA TYR A 144 -5.02 5.22 -5.71
C TYR A 144 -5.80 3.95 -5.36
N HIS A 145 -5.15 2.96 -4.74
CA HIS A 145 -5.81 1.72 -4.35
C HIS A 145 -6.74 1.89 -3.14
N THR A 146 -6.47 2.85 -2.25
CA THR A 146 -7.43 3.20 -1.19
C THR A 146 -8.74 3.70 -1.79
N GLY A 147 -8.70 4.50 -2.85
CA GLY A 147 -9.90 4.92 -3.59
C GLY A 147 -10.69 3.73 -4.15
N GLN A 148 -10.01 2.73 -4.71
CA GLN A 148 -10.64 1.50 -5.20
C GLN A 148 -11.29 0.71 -4.06
N ILE A 149 -10.59 0.52 -2.94
CA ILE A 149 -11.10 -0.19 -1.75
C ILE A 149 -12.34 0.52 -1.19
N VAL A 150 -12.30 1.85 -1.05
CA VAL A 150 -13.44 2.65 -0.59
C VAL A 150 -14.64 2.47 -1.51
N TYR A 151 -14.43 2.49 -2.83
CA TYR A 151 -15.51 2.31 -3.79
C TYR A 151 -16.12 0.91 -3.71
N MET A 152 -15.29 -0.14 -3.66
CA MET A 152 -15.74 -1.52 -3.49
C MET A 152 -16.49 -1.71 -2.17
N THR A 153 -16.00 -1.12 -1.08
CA THR A 153 -16.67 -1.18 0.23
C THR A 153 -18.05 -0.54 0.19
N LYS A 154 -18.22 0.59 -0.51
CA LYS A 154 -19.54 1.22 -0.70
C LYS A 154 -20.52 0.31 -1.45
N LEU A 155 -20.03 -0.49 -2.40
CA LEU A 155 -20.86 -1.43 -3.15
C LEU A 155 -21.25 -2.66 -2.34
N LEU A 156 -20.43 -3.06 -1.36
CA LEU A 156 -20.61 -4.29 -0.58
C LEU A 156 -21.30 -4.04 0.76
N GLN A 157 -21.12 -2.87 1.39
CA GLN A 157 -21.74 -2.58 2.67
C GLN A 157 -23.27 -2.57 2.56
N MET A 158 -23.94 -3.21 3.52
CA MET A 158 -25.42 -3.22 3.54
C MET A 158 -26.02 -1.88 4.00
N LYS A 159 -25.27 -1.08 4.75
CA LYS A 159 -25.71 0.21 5.30
C LYS A 159 -25.11 1.36 4.49
N ASN A 160 -25.90 2.41 4.25
CA ASN A 160 -25.43 3.64 3.62
C ASN A 160 -24.62 4.53 4.59
N GLU A 161 -23.56 3.97 5.17
CA GLU A 161 -22.68 4.69 6.08
C GLU A 161 -21.55 5.37 5.32
N HIS A 162 -21.23 6.61 5.71
CA HIS A 162 -20.09 7.32 5.16
C HIS A 162 -18.78 6.72 5.68
N ILE A 163 -17.87 6.37 4.77
CA ILE A 163 -16.54 5.85 5.09
C ILE A 163 -15.56 7.01 5.31
N LEU A 164 -15.62 8.03 4.45
CA LEU A 164 -14.73 9.18 4.48
C LEU A 164 -15.33 10.32 5.31
N LYS A 165 -14.44 11.11 5.93
CA LYS A 165 -14.82 12.34 6.67
C LYS A 165 -15.29 13.48 5.76
N TRP A 166 -15.10 13.36 4.44
CA TRP A 166 -15.49 14.35 3.44
C TRP A 166 -16.41 13.73 2.38
N ARG A 167 -17.18 14.60 1.71
CA ARG A 167 -18.13 14.23 0.65
C ARG A 167 -17.57 14.60 -0.73
N HIS A 168 -17.96 13.84 -1.74
CA HIS A 168 -17.71 14.12 -3.16
C HIS A 168 -19.06 14.37 -3.82
#